data_AF-A0A7S1J7P8-F1
#
_entry.id   AF-A0A7S1J7P8-F1
#
_cell.length_a   1.000
_cell.length_b   1.000
_cell.length_c   1.000
_cell.angle_alpha   90.00
_cell.angle_beta   90.00
_cell.angle_gamma   90.00
#
_symmetry.space_group_name_H-M   'P 1'
#
loop_
_entity.id
_entity.type
_entity.pdbx_description
1 polymer ?
#
loop_
_entity_poly.entity_id
_entity_poly.type
_entity_poly.pdbx_seq_one_letter_code
_entity_poly.pdbx_strand_id
1 'polypeptide(L)'
;QLPLGTLVTEGVHSLLKLFTDAILIMIIVVYLLLGNTESDKSPIRREIDQQIRHYIVLKVLISASFGLLQCLVLLFLKVDLAVVFGLLCFILNFIPNVGSIMAILMPLPILLLDANKTWFQCANAILIPAGLSFIFGWIIEPSFFGSSMQLHEIS
;
A
#
# COMPACT_ATOMS: atom_id res chain seq x y z
N GLN A 1 1.57 45.52 12.81
CA GLN A 1 2.22 44.33 13.39
C GLN A 1 1.12 43.28 13.52
N LEU A 2 1.12 42.22 12.72
CA LEU A 2 0.08 41.18 12.83
C LEU A 2 0.25 40.48 14.18
N PRO A 3 -0.75 40.53 15.08
CA PRO A 3 -0.65 39.84 16.36
C PRO A 3 -0.61 38.34 16.08
N LEU A 4 0.53 37.71 16.34
CA LEU A 4 0.76 36.27 16.15
C LEU A 4 -0.36 35.39 16.76
N GLY A 5 -1.07 35.90 17.78
CA GLY A 5 -2.23 35.24 18.38
C GLY A 5 -3.45 35.07 17.46
N THR A 6 -3.71 35.98 16.50
CA THR A 6 -4.86 35.85 15.59
C THR A 6 -4.61 34.77 14.53
N LEU A 7 -3.38 34.68 14.02
CA LEU A 7 -2.98 33.64 13.06
C LEU A 7 -3.06 32.23 13.68
N VAL A 8 -2.66 32.09 14.94
CA VAL A 8 -2.77 30.81 15.66
C VAL A 8 -4.24 30.44 15.87
N THR A 9 -5.08 31.40 16.26
CA THR A 9 -6.51 31.15 16.52
C THR A 9 -7.28 30.81 15.25
N GLU A 10 -7.01 31.52 14.15
CA GLU A 10 -7.59 31.22 12.83
C GLU A 10 -7.12 29.85 12.31
N GLY A 11 -5.83 29.53 12.46
CA GLY A 11 -5.29 28.22 12.09
C GLY A 11 -5.95 27.08 12.87
N VAL A 12 -6.13 27.24 14.19
CA VAL A 12 -6.84 26.27 15.03
C VAL A 12 -8.30 26.13 14.60
N HIS A 13 -9.00 27.23 14.30
CA HIS A 13 -10.40 27.20 13.88
C HIS A 13 -10.58 26.52 12.51
N SER A 14 -9.68 26.77 11.55
CA SER A 14 -9.67 26.06 10.26
C SER A 14 -9.45 24.56 10.44
N LEU A 15 -8.54 24.17 11.34
CA LEU A 15 -8.32 22.75 11.65
C LEU A 15 -9.57 22.12 12.26
N LEU A 16 -10.19 22.74 13.25
CA LEU A 16 -11.43 22.23 13.87
C LEU A 16 -12.58 22.11 12.87
N LYS A 17 -12.70 23.05 11.93
CA LYS A 17 -13.72 23.02 10.87
C LYS A 17 -13.49 21.85 9.91
N LEU A 18 -12.25 21.62 9.48
CA LEU A 18 -11.92 20.47 8.63
C LEU A 18 -12.23 19.14 9.31
N PHE A 19 -11.93 19.01 10.60
CA PHE A 19 -12.28 17.81 11.37
C PHE A 19 -13.80 17.58 11.43
N THR A 20 -14.57 18.64 11.63
CA THR A 20 -16.04 18.56 11.72
C THR A 20 -16.66 18.21 10.36
N ASP A 21 -16.23 18.89 9.30
CA ASP A 21 -16.72 18.64 7.93
C ASP A 21 -16.33 17.23 7.45
N ALA A 22 -15.12 16.76 7.77
CA ALA A 22 -14.67 15.42 7.44
C ALA A 22 -15.50 14.32 8.12
N ILE A 23 -15.87 14.50 9.40
CA ILE A 23 -16.72 13.56 10.14
C ILE A 23 -18.11 13.49 9.51
N LEU A 24 -18.68 14.64 9.13
CA LEU A 24 -20.00 14.71 8.51
C LEU A 24 -20.04 14.05 7.13
N ILE A 25 -19.04 14.32 6.28
CA ILE A 25 -18.91 13.67 4.96
C ILE A 25 -18.75 12.16 5.12
N MET A 26 -17.94 11.71 6.10
CA MET A 26 -17.75 10.29 6.37
C MET A 26 -19.07 9.60 6.75
N ILE A 27 -19.89 10.22 7.61
CA ILE A 27 -21.21 9.68 7.98
C ILE A 27 -22.14 9.59 6.77
N ILE A 28 -22.18 10.62 5.92
CA ILE A 28 -23.00 10.62 4.70
C ILE A 28 -22.54 9.52 3.73
N VAL A 29 -21.23 9.34 3.54
CA VAL A 29 -20.69 8.28 2.67
C VAL A 29 -21.01 6.89 3.21
N VAL A 30 -20.90 6.68 4.52
CA VAL A 30 -21.31 5.42 5.16
C VAL A 30 -22.80 5.17 4.97
N TYR A 31 -23.63 6.19 5.13
CA TYR A 31 -25.07 6.07 4.89
C TYR A 31 -25.39 5.76 3.42
N LEU A 32 -24.68 6.37 2.47
CA LEU A 32 -24.81 6.07 1.04
C LEU A 32 -24.36 4.65 0.71
N LEU A 33 -23.26 4.16 1.32
CA LEU A 33 -22.76 2.81 1.12
C LEU A 33 -23.63 1.73 1.76
N LEU A 34 -24.27 2.04 2.89
CA LEU A 34 -25.26 1.19 3.55
C LEU A 34 -26.66 1.34 2.91
N GLY A 35 -26.83 2.28 1.97
CA GLY A 35 -28.02 2.41 1.15
C GLY A 35 -28.19 1.18 0.28
N ASN A 36 -29.08 0.28 0.70
CA ASN A 36 -29.39 -0.97 0.02
C ASN A 36 -29.60 -0.75 -1.48
N THR A 37 -28.67 -1.26 -2.28
CA THR A 37 -28.92 -1.57 -3.69
C THR A 37 -29.56 -2.95 -3.72
N GLU A 38 -30.88 -2.98 -3.94
CA GLU A 38 -31.60 -4.21 -4.30
C GLU A 38 -30.80 -4.93 -5.41
N SER A 39 -30.23 -6.07 -5.05
CA SER A 39 -29.30 -6.83 -5.87
C SER A 39 -30.04 -7.50 -7.02
N ASP A 40 -30.16 -6.79 -8.13
CA ASP A 40 -30.62 -7.33 -9.40
C ASP A 40 -29.68 -8.44 -9.88
N LYS A 41 -30.20 -9.65 -10.08
CA LYS A 41 -29.45 -10.90 -10.36
C LYS A 41 -29.10 -11.04 -11.85
N SER A 42 -28.51 -10.02 -12.46
CA SER A 42 -28.15 -10.11 -13.88
C SER A 42 -26.94 -11.05 -14.07
N PRO A 43 -26.90 -11.86 -15.15
CA PRO A 43 -25.78 -12.76 -15.46
C PRO A 43 -24.45 -12.02 -15.62
N ILE A 44 -24.48 -10.74 -15.99
CA ILE A 44 -23.31 -9.84 -16.05
C ILE A 44 -22.66 -9.65 -14.67
N ARG A 45 -23.45 -9.55 -13.58
CA ARG A 45 -22.89 -9.40 -12.22
C ARG A 45 -22.11 -10.64 -11.77
N ARG A 46 -22.53 -11.85 -12.15
CA ARG A 46 -21.82 -13.10 -11.82
C ARG A 46 -20.43 -13.18 -12.45
N GLU A 47 -20.31 -12.71 -13.69
CA GLU A 47 -19.05 -12.69 -14.42
C GLU A 47 -18.08 -11.65 -13.84
N ILE A 48 -18.60 -10.46 -13.49
CA ILE A 48 -17.85 -9.42 -12.77
C ILE A 48 -17.36 -9.95 -11.41
N ASP A 49 -18.23 -10.60 -10.62
CA ASP A 49 -17.86 -11.15 -9.32
C ASP A 49 -16.76 -12.21 -9.42
N GLN A 50 -16.79 -13.07 -10.45
CA GLN A 50 -15.74 -14.07 -10.69
C GLN A 50 -14.40 -13.42 -11.05
N GLN A 51 -14.40 -12.41 -11.91
CA GLN A 51 -13.19 -11.69 -12.30
C GLN A 51 -12.57 -10.94 -11.11
N ILE A 52 -13.40 -10.25 -10.31
CA ILE A 52 -12.96 -9.56 -9.08
C ILE A 52 -12.37 -10.57 -8.09
N ARG A 53 -13.03 -11.71 -7.87
CA ARG A 53 -12.55 -12.74 -6.96
C ARG A 53 -11.19 -13.30 -7.39
N HIS A 54 -11.03 -13.57 -8.69
CA HIS A 54 -9.76 -14.04 -9.24
C HIS A 54 -8.65 -13.01 -9.08
N TYR A 55 -8.94 -11.74 -9.39
CA TYR A 55 -8.00 -10.63 -9.21
C TYR A 55 -7.57 -10.47 -7.75
N ILE A 56 -8.51 -10.49 -6.80
CA ILE A 56 -8.21 -10.37 -5.36
C ILE A 56 -7.32 -11.52 -4.90
N VAL A 57 -7.63 -12.76 -5.28
CA VAL A 57 -6.82 -13.93 -4.90
C VAL A 57 -5.39 -13.80 -5.43
N LEU A 58 -5.22 -13.41 -6.70
CA LEU A 58 -3.90 -13.18 -7.28
C LEU A 58 -3.16 -12.05 -6.57
N LYS A 59 -3.83 -10.92 -6.30
CA LYS A 59 -3.23 -9.78 -5.62
C LYS A 59 -2.77 -10.13 -4.21
N VAL A 60 -3.55 -10.92 -3.48
CA VAL A 60 -3.18 -11.44 -2.14
C VAL A 60 -1.94 -12.32 -2.24
N LEU A 61 -1.88 -13.24 -3.20
CA LEU A 61 -0.76 -14.18 -3.35
C LEU A 61 0.55 -13.47 -3.72
N ILE A 62 0.49 -12.52 -4.66
CA ILE A 62 1.63 -11.71 -5.08
C ILE A 62 2.12 -10.86 -3.91
N SER A 63 1.21 -10.18 -3.22
CA SER A 63 1.56 -9.32 -2.08
C SER A 63 2.16 -10.14 -0.94
N ALA A 64 1.60 -11.32 -0.64
CA ALA A 64 2.10 -12.20 0.41
C ALA A 64 3.52 -12.67 0.10
N SER A 65 3.76 -13.08 -1.15
CA SER A 65 5.09 -13.49 -1.61
C SER A 65 6.10 -12.36 -1.51
N PHE A 66 5.72 -11.14 -1.90
CA PHE A 66 6.57 -9.96 -1.81
C PHE A 66 6.92 -9.61 -0.36
N GLY A 67 5.93 -9.49 0.53
CA GLY A 67 6.16 -9.17 1.94
C GLY A 67 6.98 -10.23 2.67
N LEU A 68 6.79 -11.52 2.35
CA LEU A 68 7.60 -12.62 2.89
C LEU A 68 9.07 -12.52 2.46
N LEU A 69 9.32 -12.29 1.17
CA LEU A 69 10.69 -12.11 0.67
C LEU A 69 11.35 -10.89 1.30
N GLN A 70 10.61 -9.79 1.44
CA GLN A 70 11.10 -8.57 2.07
C GLN A 70 11.43 -8.78 3.56
N CYS A 71 10.59 -9.52 4.27
CA CYS A 71 10.85 -9.97 5.64
C CYS A 71 12.16 -10.78 5.72
N LEU A 72 12.31 -11.79 4.87
CA LEU A 72 13.49 -12.65 4.85
C LEU A 72 14.77 -11.84 4.60
N VAL A 73 14.76 -10.94 3.62
CA VAL A 73 15.89 -10.05 3.33
C VAL A 73 16.27 -9.22 4.55
N LEU A 74 15.30 -8.61 5.23
CA LEU A 74 15.56 -7.78 6.41
C LEU A 74 16.04 -8.61 7.62
N LEU A 75 15.54 -9.84 7.79
CA LEU A 75 16.03 -10.79 8.79
C LEU A 75 17.49 -11.18 8.52
N PHE A 76 17.84 -11.49 7.27
CA PHE A 76 19.23 -11.78 6.88
C PHE A 76 20.17 -10.61 7.15
N LEU A 77 19.69 -9.38 6.98
CA LEU A 77 20.44 -8.15 7.25
C LEU A 77 20.44 -7.73 8.73
N LYS A 78 19.82 -8.54 9.61
CA LYS A 78 19.68 -8.28 11.04
C LYS A 78 19.15 -6.86 11.31
N VAL A 79 18.10 -6.48 10.59
CA VAL A 79 17.39 -5.22 10.81
C VAL A 79 16.35 -5.46 11.90
N ASP A 80 16.33 -4.60 12.92
CA ASP A 80 15.32 -4.66 13.96
C ASP A 80 13.93 -4.45 13.35
N LEU A 81 12.90 -5.07 13.93
CA LEU A 81 11.53 -5.05 13.42
C LEU A 81 11.36 -5.60 11.97
N ALA A 82 12.30 -6.42 11.47
CA ALA A 82 12.21 -7.03 10.13
C ALA A 82 10.84 -7.68 9.81
N VAL A 83 10.24 -8.38 10.77
CA VAL A 83 8.91 -9.00 10.63
C VAL A 83 7.81 -7.94 10.46
N VAL A 84 7.88 -6.83 11.20
CA VAL A 84 6.90 -5.74 11.10
C VAL A 84 7.00 -5.07 9.74
N PHE A 85 8.21 -4.86 9.21
CA PHE A 85 8.38 -4.30 7.88
C PHE A 85 7.99 -5.25 6.76
N GLY A 86 8.29 -6.54 6.88
CA GLY A 86 7.80 -7.54 5.95
C GLY A 86 6.27 -7.55 5.86
N LEU A 87 5.59 -7.47 7.01
CA LEU A 87 4.14 -7.35 7.10
C LEU A 87 3.63 -6.03 6.51
N LEU A 88 4.32 -4.91 6.77
CA LEU A 88 3.89 -3.63 6.22
C LEU A 88 4.10 -3.59 4.70
N CYS A 89 5.19 -4.15 4.18
CA CYS A 89 5.40 -4.34 2.76
C CYS A 89 4.32 -5.23 2.13
N PHE A 90 3.86 -6.29 2.80
CA PHE A 90 2.70 -7.07 2.37
C PHE A 90 1.45 -6.18 2.23
N ILE A 91 1.12 -5.40 3.25
CA ILE A 91 -0.07 -4.53 3.27
C ILE A 91 0.04 -3.44 2.20
N LEU A 92 1.19 -2.78 2.11
CA LEU A 92 1.44 -1.68 1.19
C LEU A 92 1.44 -2.14 -0.27
N ASN A 93 1.80 -3.40 -0.55
CA ASN A 93 1.77 -3.95 -1.90
C ASN A 93 0.35 -4.10 -2.47
N PHE A 94 -0.70 -4.00 -1.63
CA PHE A 94 -2.08 -3.87 -2.12
C PHE A 94 -2.33 -2.56 -2.86
N ILE A 95 -1.56 -1.50 -2.56
CA ILE A 95 -1.69 -0.20 -3.21
C ILE A 95 -0.82 -0.19 -4.48
N PRO A 96 -1.42 -0.11 -5.69
CA PRO A 96 -0.68 -0.04 -6.95
C PRO A 96 0.32 1.12 -6.94
N ASN A 97 1.52 0.93 -7.50
CA ASN A 97 2.63 1.91 -7.57
C ASN A 97 3.26 2.35 -6.23
N VAL A 98 2.65 2.09 -5.08
CA VAL A 98 3.17 2.53 -3.77
C VAL A 98 4.12 1.51 -3.13
N GLY A 99 3.92 0.21 -3.40
CA GLY A 99 4.76 -0.87 -2.87
C GLY A 99 6.26 -0.69 -3.14
N SER A 100 6.63 -0.25 -4.35
CA SER A 100 8.04 -0.10 -4.73
C SER A 100 8.74 1.08 -4.05
N ILE A 101 8.02 2.18 -3.81
CA ILE A 101 8.57 3.38 -3.14
C ILE A 101 8.70 3.11 -1.64
N MET A 102 7.73 2.40 -1.05
CA MET A 102 7.69 2.21 0.40
C MET A 102 8.69 1.16 0.91
N ALA A 103 9.00 0.14 0.12
CA ALA A 103 10.03 -0.86 0.50
C ALA A 103 11.44 -0.26 0.63
N ILE A 104 11.71 0.86 -0.04
CA ILE A 104 12.98 1.60 0.04
C ILE A 104 12.98 2.53 1.26
N LEU A 105 11.83 3.11 1.60
CA LEU A 105 11.68 4.04 2.72
C LEU A 105 11.58 3.34 4.07
N MET A 106 11.00 2.15 4.13
CA MET A 106 10.76 1.41 5.38
C MET A 106 12.01 1.15 6.25
N PRO A 107 13.16 0.72 5.70
CA PRO A 107 14.33 0.41 6.51
C PRO A 107 15.13 1.67 6.90
N LEU A 108 14.94 2.80 6.20
CA LEU A 108 15.75 4.01 6.40
C LEU A 108 15.71 4.58 7.83
N PRO A 109 14.54 4.73 8.48
CA PRO A 109 14.49 5.27 9.84
C PRO A 109 15.30 4.44 10.84
N ILE A 110 15.27 3.12 10.76
CA ILE A 110 16.02 2.24 11.67
C ILE A 110 17.50 2.21 11.36
N LEU A 111 17.84 2.26 10.07
CA LEU A 111 19.22 2.34 9.64
C LEU A 111 19.89 3.66 10.06
N LEU A 112 19.11 4.76 10.12
CA LEU A 112 19.56 6.06 10.65
C LEU A 112 19.67 6.08 12.18
N LEU A 113 18.87 5.27 12.88
CA LEU A 113 18.90 5.14 14.34
C LEU A 113 20.05 4.25 14.83
N ASP A 114 20.47 3.27 14.03
CA ASP A 114 21.54 2.34 14.38
C ASP A 114 22.92 2.83 13.90
N ALA A 115 23.56 3.66 14.72
CA ALA A 115 24.88 4.25 14.46
C ALA A 115 26.03 3.23 14.40
N ASN A 116 25.79 1.95 14.74
CA ASN A 116 26.82 0.91 14.76
C ASN A 116 26.99 0.19 13.41
N LYS A 117 26.12 0.45 12.42
CA LYS A 117 26.16 -0.23 11.12
C LYS A 117 27.21 0.39 10.20
N THR A 118 28.02 -0.46 9.56
CA THR A 118 28.98 -0.03 8.54
C THR A 118 28.24 0.49 7.30
N TRP A 119 28.81 1.48 6.61
CA TRP A 119 28.28 2.01 5.34
C TRP A 119 27.87 0.91 4.33
N PHE A 120 28.63 -0.18 4.27
CA PHE A 120 28.33 -1.33 3.41
C PHE A 120 27.04 -2.08 3.81
N GLN A 121 26.77 -2.24 5.11
CA GLN A 121 25.54 -2.86 5.60
C GLN A 121 24.34 -1.94 5.32
N CYS A 122 24.55 -0.62 5.45
CA CYS A 122 23.53 0.36 5.12
C CYS A 122 23.17 0.36 3.64
N ALA A 123 24.16 0.32 2.75
CA ALA A 123 23.93 0.22 1.32
C ALA A 123 23.12 -1.04 0.95
N ASN A 124 23.47 -2.20 1.49
CA ASN A 124 22.76 -3.46 1.20
C ASN A 124 21.33 -3.48 1.75
N ALA A 125 21.08 -2.83 2.87
CA ALA A 125 19.74 -2.68 3.45
C ALA A 125 18.80 -1.79 2.64
N ILE A 126 19.32 -1.05 1.65
CA ILE A 126 18.52 -0.26 0.72
C ILE A 126 18.49 -0.94 -0.65
N LEU A 127 19.65 -1.37 -1.15
CA LEU A 127 19.82 -1.87 -2.52
C LEU A 127 19.06 -3.18 -2.77
N ILE A 128 19.12 -4.12 -1.83
CA ILE A 128 18.49 -5.44 -1.98
C ILE A 128 16.95 -5.32 -1.93
N PRO A 129 16.35 -4.63 -0.94
CA PRO A 129 14.92 -4.33 -0.95
C PRO A 129 14.45 -3.58 -2.19
N ALA A 130 15.22 -2.57 -2.64
CA ALA A 130 14.91 -1.79 -3.83
C ALA A 130 14.87 -2.67 -5.10
N GLY A 131 15.87 -3.54 -5.28
CA GLY A 131 15.93 -4.46 -6.41
C GLY A 131 14.76 -5.44 -6.42
N LEU A 132 14.42 -6.02 -5.27
CA LEU A 132 13.26 -6.92 -5.14
C LEU A 132 11.96 -6.21 -5.51
N SER A 133 11.80 -4.98 -5.04
CA SER A 133 10.64 -4.12 -5.30
C SER A 133 10.49 -3.72 -6.76
N PHE A 134 11.61 -3.53 -7.46
CA PHE A 134 11.62 -3.25 -8.89
C PHE A 134 11.17 -4.47 -9.70
N ILE A 135 11.66 -5.67 -9.35
CA ILE A 135 11.26 -6.91 -10.02
C ILE A 135 9.76 -7.18 -9.82
N PHE A 136 9.27 -7.06 -8.58
CA PHE A 136 7.86 -7.32 -8.30
C PHE A 136 6.92 -6.30 -8.97
N GLY A 137 7.23 -5.01 -8.87
CA GLY A 137 6.38 -3.95 -9.43
C GLY A 137 6.45 -3.83 -10.95
N TRP A 138 7.61 -4.07 -11.57
CA TRP A 138 7.82 -3.82 -13.00
C TRP A 138 7.70 -5.08 -13.88
N ILE A 139 7.90 -6.27 -13.32
CA ILE A 139 7.91 -7.53 -14.10
C ILE A 139 6.77 -8.45 -13.66
N ILE A 140 6.65 -8.71 -12.36
CA ILE A 140 5.71 -9.72 -11.86
C ILE A 140 4.27 -9.22 -11.98
N GLU A 141 3.94 -8.05 -11.44
CA GLU A 141 2.57 -7.52 -11.55
C GLU A 141 2.07 -7.44 -13.01
N PRO A 142 2.76 -6.79 -13.96
CA PRO A 142 2.28 -6.72 -15.34
C PRO A 142 2.27 -8.08 -16.06
N SER A 143 3.14 -9.03 -15.72
CA SER A 143 3.07 -10.38 -16.30
C SER A 143 1.82 -11.14 -15.84
N PHE A 144 1.49 -11.10 -14.55
CA PHE A 144 0.33 -11.83 -14.03
C PHE A 144 -1.00 -11.15 -14.38
N PHE A 145 -1.03 -9.82 -14.46
CA PHE A 145 -2.23 -9.07 -14.85
C PHE A 145 -2.37 -8.86 -16.38
N GLY A 146 -1.28 -8.94 -17.14
CA GLY A 146 -1.29 -8.84 -18.60
C GLY A 146 -1.74 -10.12 -19.31
N SER A 147 -1.46 -11.30 -18.74
CA SER A 147 -1.91 -12.58 -19.30
C SER A 147 -3.42 -12.83 -19.18
N SER A 148 -4.11 -12.17 -18.25
CA SER A 148 -5.57 -12.29 -18.10
C SER A 148 -6.39 -11.48 -19.11
N MET A 149 -5.77 -10.59 -19.90
CA MET A 149 -6.46 -9.76 -20.90
C MET A 149 -6.44 -10.35 -22.33
N GLN A 150 -5.66 -11.40 -22.59
CA GLN A 150 -5.59 -12.03 -23.92
C GLN A 150 -6.69 -13.07 -24.18
N LEU A 151 -7.65 -13.24 -23.26
CA LEU A 151 -8.75 -14.22 -23.40
C LEU A 151 -10.06 -13.62 -23.94
N HIS A 152 -10.07 -12.36 -24.41
CA HIS A 152 -11.27 -11.75 -25.01
C HIS A 152 -11.09 -11.18 -26.43
N GLU A 153 -9.93 -11.41 -27.06
CA GLU A 153 -9.85 -11.36 -28.51
C GLU A 153 -9.85 -12.80 -29.00
N ILE A 154 -10.87 -13.18 -29.77
CA ILE A 154 -11.10 -14.44 -30.50
C ILE A 154 -11.52 -15.71 -29.72
N SER A 155 -12.80 -15.79 -29.35
CA SER A 155 -13.63 -17.00 -29.61
C SER A 155 -15.10 -16.67 -29.69
#